data_AF-A0A661NWB5-F1
#
_entry.id   AF-A0A661NWB5-F1
#
_cell.length_a   1.000
_cell.length_b   1.000
_cell.length_c   1.000
_cell.angle_alpha   90.00
_cell.angle_beta   90.00
_cell.angle_gamma   90.00
#
_symmetry.space_group_name_H-M   'P 1'
#
loop_
_entity.id
_entity.type
_entity.pdbx_description
1 polymer ?
#
loop_
_entity_poly.entity_id
_entity_poly.type
_entity_poly.pdbx_seq_one_letter_code
_entity_poly.pdbx_strand_id
1 'polypeptide(L)'
;MRGWWRYFLLGSLLLTPACAHVEHKDQVQEPGDKFYKSPYVRRCLQYEKEKLVNEAQSCWSRLLGRIEGEPGFLAKSELSAADVSRVRHQLRASSQRSADLKSKLRGCIEIANRTRPERIRCFQDYLSRHGNQLTRSERFEIESAIATLQRAQLRAEGKIENTLEHAGKLLGLELSSEKEGLRIDTVSGVPASNTGLREQGLIVAMDDTLVAELEEAERVSRLESCSDDPLQLLVRYGGMEHIGFMRVQLACTPGQPSRKLWEVSLPEESCSEKDDAELALGLSWCYLARDGILEVEEVCAHSPAARAGIRPGQRYRAVNGTRLLGLTRLQIAELLKTFPAQPLRLQAVEGVLQSPQPVSGPALEGSARAACWQAISATLERGRR
;
A
#
# COMPACT_ATOMS: atom_id res chain seq x y z
N MET A 1 40.40 23.15 -41.89
CA MET A 1 39.08 22.95 -42.55
C MET A 1 38.06 23.73 -41.73
N ARG A 2 37.78 25.03 -41.93
CA ARG A 2 37.23 25.83 -43.05
C ARG A 2 35.84 25.39 -43.53
N GLY A 3 34.88 26.30 -43.35
CA GLY A 3 33.49 26.33 -43.87
C GLY A 3 32.57 26.94 -42.80
N TRP A 4 32.27 28.24 -42.70
CA TRP A 4 31.87 29.27 -43.68
C TRP A 4 30.63 28.87 -44.47
N TRP A 5 29.44 29.32 -44.05
CA TRP A 5 28.29 29.55 -44.92
C TRP A 5 27.58 30.86 -44.52
N ARG A 6 27.54 31.79 -45.48
CA ARG A 6 26.85 33.08 -45.50
C ARG A 6 25.66 32.95 -46.46
N TYR A 7 24.49 33.48 -46.10
CA TYR A 7 23.40 33.93 -46.98
C TYR A 7 22.78 35.14 -46.24
N PHE A 8 22.86 36.42 -46.66
CA PHE A 8 22.47 37.15 -47.88
C PHE A 8 20.96 37.20 -48.18
N LEU A 9 20.36 38.32 -47.72
CA LEU A 9 19.44 39.26 -48.40
C LEU A 9 18.08 38.82 -48.98
N LEU A 10 17.02 39.47 -48.49
CA LEU A 10 15.89 40.15 -49.20
C LEU A 10 14.89 40.57 -48.11
N GLY A 11 14.49 41.83 -47.91
CA GLY A 11 14.09 42.82 -48.89
C GLY A 11 12.56 42.85 -48.98
N SER A 12 11.89 43.48 -48.00
CA SER A 12 10.45 43.80 -48.08
C SER A 12 10.13 45.00 -47.18
N LEU A 13 10.19 46.20 -47.76
CA LEU A 13 9.58 47.42 -47.25
C LEU A 13 8.06 47.32 -47.49
N LEU A 14 7.30 47.12 -46.42
CA LEU A 14 5.85 47.35 -46.43
C LEU A 14 5.55 48.59 -45.60
N LEU A 15 5.13 49.64 -46.31
CA LEU A 15 4.51 50.85 -45.78
C LEU A 15 3.23 50.46 -45.03
N THR A 16 3.20 50.69 -43.72
CA THR A 16 1.97 50.64 -42.93
C THR A 16 1.38 52.05 -42.78
N PRO A 17 0.05 52.18 -42.77
CA PRO A 17 -0.63 53.46 -42.69
C PRO A 17 -0.47 54.06 -41.30
N ALA A 18 -0.24 55.37 -41.27
CA ALA A 18 -0.25 56.18 -40.07
C ALA A 18 -1.64 56.11 -39.40
N CYS A 19 -1.76 55.29 -38.35
CA CYS A 19 -2.87 55.36 -37.42
C CYS A 19 -2.67 56.59 -36.52
N ALA A 20 -3.62 57.52 -36.59
CA ALA A 20 -3.71 58.67 -35.71
C ALA A 20 -3.66 58.23 -34.24
N HIS A 21 -2.60 58.63 -33.55
CA HIS A 21 -2.44 58.42 -32.13
C HIS A 21 -3.43 59.34 -31.40
N VAL A 22 -4.60 58.82 -31.04
CA VAL A 22 -5.47 59.47 -30.07
C VAL A 22 -4.76 59.32 -28.72
N GLU A 23 -4.16 60.42 -28.26
CA GLU A 23 -3.53 60.53 -26.96
C GLU A 23 -4.63 60.54 -25.89
N HIS A 24 -5.16 59.36 -25.57
CA HIS A 24 -5.98 59.16 -24.38
C HIS A 24 -5.07 59.40 -23.18
N LYS A 25 -5.17 60.59 -22.56
CA LYS A 25 -4.76 60.83 -21.18
C LYS A 25 -5.66 60.02 -20.26
N ASP A 26 -5.55 58.70 -20.33
CA ASP A 26 -6.00 57.85 -19.24
C ASP A 26 -5.11 58.23 -18.07
N GLN A 27 -5.72 58.88 -17.08
CA GLN A 27 -5.11 59.08 -15.78
C GLN A 27 -4.67 57.70 -15.30
N VAL A 28 -3.39 57.40 -15.44
CA VAL A 28 -2.73 56.27 -14.80
C VAL A 28 -2.88 56.55 -13.31
N GLN A 29 -4.00 56.10 -12.73
CA GLN A 29 -4.12 55.97 -11.29
C GLN A 29 -2.88 55.20 -10.87
N GLU A 30 -1.99 55.85 -10.12
CA GLU A 30 -0.84 55.18 -9.56
C GLU A 30 -1.34 53.86 -8.97
N PRO A 31 -0.81 52.70 -9.40
CA PRO A 31 -1.27 51.40 -8.95
C PRO A 31 -0.80 51.20 -7.51
N GLY A 32 -1.44 51.95 -6.62
CA GLY A 32 -0.91 52.34 -5.34
C GLY A 32 -1.71 51.69 -4.23
N ASP A 33 -1.05 50.76 -3.56
CA ASP A 33 -1.27 50.45 -2.15
C ASP A 33 -2.48 49.56 -1.78
N LYS A 34 -3.58 49.52 -2.54
CA LYS A 34 -4.75 48.69 -2.16
C LYS A 34 -4.50 47.18 -2.18
N PHE A 35 -3.73 46.68 -3.15
CA PHE A 35 -3.35 45.25 -3.25
C PHE A 35 -2.71 44.75 -1.95
N TYR A 36 -1.74 45.51 -1.43
CA TYR A 36 -0.99 45.17 -0.23
C TYR A 36 -1.76 45.43 1.07
N LYS A 37 -2.90 46.13 1.01
CA LYS A 37 -3.78 46.33 2.18
C LYS A 37 -4.72 45.15 2.42
N SER A 38 -5.04 44.36 1.39
CA SER A 38 -5.90 43.19 1.56
C SER A 38 -5.28 42.18 2.55
N PRO A 39 -6.00 41.79 3.62
CA PRO A 39 -5.46 40.85 4.63
C PRO A 39 -5.17 39.47 4.03
N TYR A 40 -5.92 39.05 3.00
CA TYR A 40 -5.69 37.79 2.30
C TYR A 40 -4.38 37.80 1.51
N VAL A 41 -4.14 38.89 0.78
CA VAL A 41 -2.90 39.10 0.00
C VAL A 41 -1.69 39.19 0.93
N ARG A 42 -1.79 39.96 2.02
CA ARG A 42 -0.71 40.09 3.03
C ARG A 42 -0.31 38.74 3.60
N ARG A 43 -1.27 37.86 3.90
CA ARG A 43 -0.97 36.52 4.41
C ARG A 43 -0.20 35.68 3.39
N CYS A 44 -0.57 35.71 2.11
CA CYS A 44 0.16 34.96 1.09
C CYS A 44 1.57 35.54 0.86
N LEU A 45 1.71 36.87 0.83
CA LEU A 45 3.00 37.54 0.74
C LEU A 45 3.89 37.27 1.96
N GLN A 46 3.30 37.10 3.14
CA GLN A 46 4.05 36.72 4.34
C GLN A 46 4.69 35.34 4.18
N TYR A 47 3.96 34.34 3.65
CA TYR A 47 4.54 33.03 3.34
C TYR A 47 5.66 33.12 2.31
N GLU A 48 5.53 33.99 1.29
CA GLU A 48 6.61 34.22 0.32
C GLU A 48 7.84 34.87 0.96
N LYS A 49 7.63 35.82 1.87
CA LYS A 49 8.70 36.48 2.64
C LYS A 49 9.44 35.48 3.55
N GLU A 50 8.70 34.58 4.17
CA GLU A 50 9.23 33.47 4.97
C GLU A 50 9.82 32.34 4.11
N LYS A 51 9.72 32.46 2.78
CA LYS A 51 10.16 31.49 1.77
C LYS A 51 9.45 30.14 1.84
N LEU A 52 8.31 30.04 2.51
CA LEU A 52 7.49 28.84 2.63
C LEU A 52 6.74 28.57 1.31
N VAL A 53 7.39 27.85 0.39
CA VAL A 53 6.98 27.78 -1.02
C VAL A 53 5.61 27.10 -1.18
N ASN A 54 5.37 26.00 -0.48
CA ASN A 54 4.14 25.22 -0.62
C ASN A 54 2.94 25.89 0.08
N GLU A 55 3.15 26.56 1.20
CA GLU A 55 2.14 27.38 1.87
C GLU A 55 1.78 28.61 1.04
N ALA A 56 2.77 29.28 0.45
CA ALA A 56 2.54 30.39 -0.46
C ALA A 56 1.69 29.95 -1.67
N GLN A 57 2.07 28.85 -2.34
CA GLN A 57 1.31 28.28 -3.45
C GLN A 57 -0.14 27.97 -3.04
N SER A 58 -0.32 27.27 -1.91
CA SER A 58 -1.63 26.89 -1.39
C SER A 58 -2.46 28.10 -0.97
N CYS A 59 -1.83 29.16 -0.46
CA CYS A 59 -2.49 30.42 -0.12
C CYS A 59 -3.00 31.13 -1.39
N TRP A 60 -2.14 31.29 -2.40
CA TRP A 60 -2.52 31.93 -3.66
C TRP A 60 -3.59 31.15 -4.42
N SER A 61 -3.51 29.82 -4.43
CA SER A 61 -4.50 28.95 -5.07
C SER A 61 -5.87 29.10 -4.40
N ARG A 62 -5.92 29.06 -3.06
CA ARG A 62 -7.16 29.30 -2.31
C ARG A 62 -7.71 30.70 -2.55
N LEU A 63 -6.87 31.73 -2.52
CA LEU A 63 -7.32 33.11 -2.78
C LEU A 63 -7.95 33.24 -4.18
N LEU A 64 -7.30 32.69 -5.20
CA LEU A 64 -7.85 32.70 -6.56
C LEU A 64 -9.16 31.92 -6.65
N GLY A 65 -9.24 30.74 -6.03
CA GLY A 65 -10.46 29.94 -5.99
C GLY A 65 -11.63 30.68 -5.33
N ARG A 66 -11.37 31.47 -4.28
CA ARG A 66 -12.40 32.33 -3.67
C ARG A 66 -12.81 33.49 -4.58
N ILE A 67 -11.85 34.13 -5.25
CA ILE A 67 -12.13 35.19 -6.23
C ILE A 67 -13.04 34.69 -7.35
N GLU A 68 -12.82 33.45 -7.83
CA GLU A 68 -13.55 32.88 -8.96
C GLU A 68 -14.84 32.17 -8.54
N GLY A 69 -14.93 31.66 -7.29
CA GLY A 69 -16.04 30.83 -6.82
C GLY A 69 -17.04 31.49 -5.87
N GLU A 70 -16.68 32.56 -5.15
CA GLU A 70 -17.56 33.22 -4.18
C GLU A 70 -18.16 34.53 -4.74
N PRO A 71 -19.47 34.59 -5.04
CA PRO A 71 -20.11 35.82 -5.51
C PRO A 71 -19.94 36.97 -4.50
N GLY A 72 -19.52 38.14 -4.99
CA GLY A 72 -19.32 39.33 -4.15
C GLY A 72 -18.01 39.35 -3.35
N PHE A 73 -17.19 38.29 -3.36
CA PHE A 73 -15.89 38.28 -2.68
C PHE A 73 -14.95 39.36 -3.23
N LEU A 74 -14.91 39.55 -4.55
CA LEU A 74 -14.06 40.55 -5.19
C LEU A 74 -14.38 41.97 -4.70
N ALA A 75 -15.67 42.33 -4.64
CA ALA A 75 -16.13 43.61 -4.12
C ALA A 75 -15.80 43.76 -2.63
N LYS A 76 -16.07 42.74 -1.81
CA LYS A 76 -15.80 42.73 -0.37
C LYS A 76 -14.30 42.82 -0.03
N SER A 77 -13.44 42.27 -0.87
CA SER A 77 -11.99 42.28 -0.70
C SER A 77 -11.30 43.51 -1.30
N GLU A 78 -12.07 44.41 -1.91
CA GLU A 78 -11.59 45.62 -2.58
C GLU A 78 -10.50 45.34 -3.64
N LEU A 79 -10.52 44.16 -4.26
CA LEU A 79 -9.54 43.77 -5.28
C LEU A 79 -10.02 44.21 -6.67
N SER A 80 -9.15 44.90 -7.41
CA SER A 80 -9.40 45.27 -8.81
C SER A 80 -9.12 44.12 -9.77
N ALA A 81 -9.55 44.23 -11.03
CA ALA A 81 -9.19 43.26 -12.08
C ALA A 81 -7.67 43.15 -12.31
N ALA A 82 -6.94 44.26 -12.14
CA ALA A 82 -5.48 44.28 -12.18
C ALA A 82 -4.87 43.47 -11.02
N ASP A 83 -5.47 43.55 -9.83
CA ASP A 83 -5.06 42.77 -8.66
C ASP A 83 -5.27 41.26 -8.86
N VAL A 84 -6.40 40.86 -9.45
CA VAL A 84 -6.64 39.45 -9.81
C VAL A 84 -5.56 38.94 -10.77
N SER A 85 -5.15 39.78 -11.73
CA SER A 85 -4.06 39.44 -12.65
C SER A 85 -2.72 39.26 -11.90
N ARG A 86 -2.45 40.10 -10.88
CA ARG A 86 -1.29 39.94 -9.99
C ARG A 86 -1.38 38.64 -9.16
N VAL A 87 -2.54 38.32 -8.59
CA VAL A 87 -2.76 37.04 -7.86
C VAL A 87 -2.45 35.85 -8.75
N ARG A 88 -2.95 35.85 -10.00
CA ARG A 88 -2.66 34.78 -10.98
C ARG A 88 -1.16 34.69 -11.30
N HIS A 89 -0.48 35.82 -11.46
CA HIS A 89 0.96 35.84 -11.68
C HIS A 89 1.72 35.24 -10.48
N GLN A 90 1.38 35.62 -9.25
CA GLN A 90 2.00 35.06 -8.04
C GLN A 90 1.73 33.57 -7.87
N LEU A 91 0.51 33.11 -8.19
CA LEU A 91 0.18 31.68 -8.18
C LEU A 91 1.06 30.89 -9.17
N ARG A 92 1.26 31.40 -10.39
CA ARG A 92 2.14 30.75 -11.38
C ARG A 92 3.59 30.70 -10.88
N ALA A 93 4.09 31.82 -10.36
CA ALA A 93 5.46 31.89 -9.85
C ALA A 93 5.69 30.93 -8.66
N SER A 94 4.77 30.89 -7.69
CA SER A 94 4.83 29.97 -6.55
C SER A 94 4.68 28.50 -6.96
N SER A 95 3.79 28.20 -7.91
CA SER A 95 3.62 26.84 -8.46
C SER A 95 4.89 26.37 -9.17
N GLN A 96 5.56 27.23 -9.93
CA GLN A 96 6.83 26.91 -10.57
C GLN A 96 7.93 26.61 -9.54
N ARG A 97 8.02 27.40 -8.46
CA ARG A 97 8.97 27.15 -7.36
C ARG A 97 8.69 25.83 -6.65
N SER A 98 7.42 25.51 -6.38
CA SER A 98 7.03 24.22 -5.78
C SER A 98 7.40 23.05 -6.69
N ALA A 99 7.12 23.17 -8.00
CA ALA A 99 7.46 22.15 -8.99
C ALA A 99 8.98 21.93 -9.07
N ASP A 100 9.79 22.99 -9.04
CA ASP A 100 11.25 22.90 -9.02
C ASP A 100 11.77 22.18 -7.76
N LEU A 101 11.26 22.53 -6.57
CA LEU A 101 11.61 21.84 -5.32
C LEU A 101 11.25 20.35 -5.37
N LYS A 102 10.03 20.03 -5.80
CA LYS A 102 9.57 18.64 -5.95
C LYS A 102 10.41 17.87 -6.97
N SER A 103 10.78 18.49 -8.09
CA SER A 103 11.65 17.88 -9.10
C SER A 103 13.04 17.58 -8.54
N LYS A 104 13.63 18.51 -7.76
CA LYS A 104 14.93 18.30 -7.11
C LYS A 104 14.88 17.21 -6.06
N LEU A 105 13.84 17.18 -5.22
CA LEU A 105 13.65 16.13 -4.21
C LEU A 105 13.45 14.76 -4.87
N ARG A 106 12.61 14.69 -5.92
CA ARG A 106 12.42 13.48 -6.73
C ARG A 106 13.73 13.01 -7.33
N GLY A 107 14.60 13.93 -7.75
CA GLY A 107 15.97 13.64 -8.15
C GLY A 107 16.79 12.92 -7.08
N CYS A 108 16.55 13.11 -5.77
CA CYS A 108 17.22 12.30 -4.74
C CYS A 108 16.56 10.92 -4.53
N ILE A 109 15.29 10.77 -4.90
CA ILE A 109 14.51 9.52 -4.74
C ILE A 109 14.74 8.55 -5.91
N GLU A 110 14.62 9.03 -7.15
CA GLU A 110 14.48 8.20 -8.36
C GLU A 110 15.81 7.76 -8.99
N ILE A 111 16.97 8.09 -8.42
CA ILE A 111 18.24 7.65 -9.00
C ILE A 111 18.47 6.17 -8.68
N ALA A 112 17.99 5.31 -9.57
CA ALA A 112 18.04 3.85 -9.47
C ALA A 112 19.48 3.28 -9.32
N ASN A 113 20.50 4.04 -9.71
CA ASN A 113 21.89 3.59 -9.75
C ASN A 113 22.81 4.20 -8.68
N ARG A 114 22.29 4.95 -7.70
CA ARG A 114 23.11 5.51 -6.61
C ARG A 114 23.18 4.59 -5.41
N THR A 115 24.38 4.50 -4.84
CA THR A 115 24.64 3.81 -3.58
C THR A 115 23.89 4.51 -2.43
N ARG A 116 23.62 3.78 -1.33
CA ARG A 116 22.96 4.35 -0.15
C ARG A 116 23.65 5.62 0.38
N PRO A 117 25.00 5.68 0.50
CA PRO A 117 25.70 6.89 0.95
C PRO A 117 25.47 8.11 0.04
N GLU A 118 25.39 7.91 -1.27
CA GLU A 118 25.12 9.00 -2.22
C GLU A 118 23.69 9.54 -2.10
N ARG A 119 22.72 8.68 -1.79
CA ARG A 119 21.33 9.09 -1.52
C ARG A 119 21.24 9.88 -0.22
N ILE A 120 21.89 9.42 0.85
CA ILE A 120 21.99 10.15 2.13
C ILE A 120 22.57 11.54 1.89
N ARG A 121 23.70 11.62 1.18
CA ARG A 121 24.34 12.89 0.81
C ARG A 121 23.41 13.79 0.00
N CYS A 122 22.67 13.25 -0.96
CA CYS A 122 21.69 14.01 -1.76
C CYS A 122 20.62 14.66 -0.89
N PHE A 123 20.02 13.90 0.04
CA PHE A 123 19.01 14.45 0.95
C PHE A 123 19.59 15.49 1.92
N GLN A 124 20.80 15.26 2.44
CA GLN A 124 21.52 16.24 3.28
C GLN A 124 21.82 17.54 2.51
N ASP A 125 22.29 17.42 1.27
CA ASP A 125 22.53 18.57 0.38
C ASP A 125 21.22 19.30 0.06
N TYR A 126 20.13 18.57 -0.17
CA TYR A 126 18.80 19.16 -0.38
C TYR A 126 18.32 19.93 0.85
N LEU A 127 18.41 19.34 2.04
CA LEU A 127 18.02 20.00 3.30
C LEU A 127 18.88 21.23 3.59
N SER A 128 20.19 21.17 3.37
CA SER A 128 21.07 22.33 3.60
C SER A 128 20.76 23.50 2.66
N ARG A 129 20.40 23.23 1.40
CA ARG A 129 20.10 24.28 0.40
C ARG A 129 18.67 24.82 0.49
N HIS A 130 17.72 23.95 0.80
CA HIS A 130 16.29 24.26 0.71
C HIS A 130 15.56 24.21 2.05
N GLY A 131 16.21 23.88 3.16
CA GLY A 131 15.54 23.64 4.45
C GLY A 131 14.69 24.81 4.95
N ASN A 132 15.05 26.05 4.64
CA ASN A 132 14.26 27.25 4.97
C ASN A 132 13.05 27.48 4.05
N GLN A 133 12.94 26.73 2.96
CA GLN A 133 11.81 26.78 2.02
C GLN A 133 10.76 25.70 2.27
N LEU A 134 11.08 24.75 3.16
CA LEU A 134 10.25 23.61 3.50
C LEU A 134 9.43 23.86 4.75
N THR A 135 8.25 23.25 4.79
CA THR A 135 7.45 23.21 6.02
C THR A 135 8.16 22.34 7.08
N ARG A 136 7.72 22.45 8.34
CA ARG A 136 8.20 21.55 9.41
C ARG A 136 7.93 20.07 9.08
N SER A 137 6.78 19.77 8.50
CA SER A 137 6.39 18.40 8.13
C SER A 137 7.30 17.85 7.02
N GLU A 138 7.54 18.65 5.98
CA GLU A 138 8.39 18.25 4.84
C GLU A 138 9.84 18.04 5.27
N ARG A 139 10.35 18.88 6.17
CA ARG A 139 11.68 18.69 6.74
C ARG A 139 11.77 17.38 7.50
N PHE A 140 10.77 17.10 8.36
CA PHE A 140 10.71 15.87 9.14
C PHE A 140 10.66 14.62 8.25
N GLU A 141 9.88 14.63 7.16
CA GLU A 141 9.82 13.52 6.20
C GLU A 141 11.20 13.22 5.59
N ILE A 142 11.95 14.26 5.19
CA ILE A 142 13.28 14.08 4.61
C ILE A 142 14.30 13.63 5.67
N GLU A 143 14.26 14.20 6.88
CA GLU A 143 15.11 13.76 8.01
C GLU A 143 14.84 12.30 8.39
N SER A 144 13.58 11.87 8.40
CA SER A 144 13.17 10.48 8.61
C SER A 144 13.70 9.55 7.50
N ALA A 145 13.65 9.99 6.24
CA ALA A 145 14.22 9.25 5.12
C ALA A 145 15.75 9.08 5.26
N ILE A 146 16.46 10.13 5.69
CA ILE A 146 17.90 10.06 5.99
C ILE A 146 18.18 9.06 7.10
N ALA A 147 17.46 9.14 8.22
CA ALA A 147 17.64 8.26 9.37
C ALA A 147 17.40 6.78 8.98
N THR A 148 16.36 6.51 8.19
CA THR A 148 16.07 5.18 7.65
C THR A 148 17.23 4.65 6.79
N LEU A 149 17.76 5.47 5.88
CA LEU A 149 18.90 5.08 5.04
C LEU A 149 20.18 4.85 5.85
N GLN A 150 20.42 5.67 6.88
CA GLN A 150 21.58 5.52 7.77
C GLN A 150 21.49 4.25 8.61
N ARG A 151 20.32 3.92 9.17
CA ARG A 151 20.11 2.64 9.86
C ARG A 151 20.33 1.46 8.92
N ALA A 152 19.80 1.52 7.70
CA ALA A 152 20.03 0.49 6.69
C ALA A 152 21.52 0.34 6.31
N GLN A 153 22.27 1.46 6.27
CA GLN A 153 23.72 1.43 6.05
C GLN A 153 24.45 0.76 7.24
N LEU A 154 24.14 1.15 8.48
CA LEU A 154 24.76 0.57 9.67
C LEU A 154 24.46 -0.94 9.80
N ARG A 155 23.26 -1.38 9.39
CA ARG A 155 22.91 -2.81 9.28
C ARG A 155 23.77 -3.53 8.24
N ALA A 156 23.93 -2.95 7.04
CA ALA A 156 24.78 -3.54 5.99
C ALA A 156 26.27 -3.61 6.39
N GLU A 157 26.71 -2.71 7.27
CA GLU A 157 28.06 -2.70 7.85
C GLU A 157 28.22 -3.64 9.05
N GLY A 158 27.16 -4.36 9.46
CA GLY A 158 27.17 -5.24 10.64
C GLY A 158 27.31 -4.51 11.98
N LYS A 159 27.10 -3.19 12.00
CA LYS A 159 27.19 -2.35 13.21
C LYS A 159 25.90 -2.34 14.03
N ILE A 160 24.79 -2.69 13.40
CA ILE A 160 23.52 -2.98 14.07
C ILE A 160 23.31 -4.48 13.89
N GLU A 161 23.21 -5.21 14.99
CA GLU A 161 22.85 -6.62 14.99
C GLU A 161 21.45 -6.77 14.40
N ASN A 162 21.37 -7.08 13.11
CA ASN A 162 20.13 -7.39 12.42
C ASN A 162 19.77 -8.85 12.66
N THR A 163 19.88 -9.28 13.91
CA THR A 163 19.70 -10.67 14.28
C THR A 163 18.24 -10.86 14.61
N LEU A 164 17.70 -11.97 14.10
CA LEU A 164 16.43 -12.51 14.56
C LEU A 164 16.35 -12.59 16.10
N GLU A 165 17.50 -12.76 16.75
CA GLU A 165 17.67 -12.70 18.21
C GLU A 165 17.29 -11.34 18.82
N HIS A 166 17.79 -10.22 18.27
CA HIS A 166 17.43 -8.89 18.78
C HIS A 166 15.93 -8.62 18.66
N ALA A 167 15.38 -8.89 17.47
CA ALA A 167 13.96 -8.71 17.21
C ALA A 167 13.09 -9.64 18.08
N GLY A 168 13.53 -10.89 18.29
CA GLY A 168 12.90 -11.81 19.23
C GLY A 168 12.88 -11.25 20.66
N LYS A 169 14.01 -10.73 21.15
CA LYS A 169 14.11 -10.13 22.49
C LYS A 169 13.12 -8.98 22.69
N LEU A 170 12.89 -8.13 21.69
CA LEU A 170 11.88 -7.06 21.75
C LEU A 170 10.46 -7.60 21.97
N LEU A 171 10.17 -8.78 21.42
CA LEU A 171 8.88 -9.46 21.57
C LEU A 171 8.79 -10.30 22.85
N GLY A 172 9.90 -10.51 23.57
CA GLY A 172 9.99 -11.48 24.66
C GLY A 172 10.04 -12.94 24.17
N LEU A 173 10.63 -13.16 22.99
CA LEU A 173 10.74 -14.45 22.30
C LEU A 173 12.20 -14.78 21.97
N GLU A 174 12.55 -16.06 22.01
CA GLU A 174 13.72 -16.58 21.30
C GLU A 174 13.25 -17.23 20.01
N LEU A 175 13.82 -16.83 18.88
CA LEU A 175 13.33 -17.18 17.56
C LEU A 175 14.44 -17.84 16.72
N SER A 176 14.09 -18.91 16.01
CA SER A 176 14.92 -19.51 14.96
C SER A 176 14.21 -19.50 13.61
N SER A 177 14.99 -19.44 12.53
CA SER A 177 14.45 -19.40 11.17
C SER A 177 14.18 -20.80 10.65
N GLU A 178 13.00 -21.01 10.05
CA GLU A 178 12.65 -22.23 9.31
C GLU A 178 12.19 -21.88 7.89
N LYS A 179 12.09 -22.91 7.04
CA LYS A 179 11.63 -22.74 5.64
C LYS A 179 10.21 -22.17 5.57
N GLU A 180 9.34 -22.61 6.48
CA GLU A 180 7.91 -22.26 6.48
C GLU A 180 7.59 -21.03 7.35
N GLY A 181 8.51 -20.59 8.22
CA GLY A 181 8.22 -19.53 9.18
C GLY A 181 9.36 -19.22 10.15
N LEU A 182 9.02 -18.63 11.31
CA LEU A 182 9.95 -18.44 12.43
C LEU A 182 9.49 -19.31 13.60
N ARG A 183 10.34 -20.23 14.06
CA ARG A 183 10.04 -21.07 15.22
C ARG A 183 10.27 -20.27 16.50
N ILE A 184 9.33 -20.38 17.43
CA ILE A 184 9.43 -19.88 18.80
C ILE A 184 10.13 -20.96 19.61
N ASP A 185 11.39 -20.73 19.94
CA ASP A 185 12.17 -21.66 20.76
C ASP A 185 11.80 -21.48 22.24
N THR A 186 11.77 -20.23 22.72
CA THR A 186 11.47 -19.87 24.11
C THR A 186 10.52 -18.67 24.18
N VAL A 187 9.63 -18.64 25.18
CA VAL A 187 8.81 -17.47 25.53
C VAL A 187 9.25 -16.95 26.90
N SER A 188 10.05 -15.89 26.94
CA SER A 188 10.76 -15.46 28.16
C SER A 188 10.32 -14.11 28.71
N GLY A 189 9.56 -13.30 27.96
CA GLY A 189 9.23 -11.93 28.37
C GLY A 189 7.92 -11.37 27.83
N VAL A 190 7.60 -10.17 28.30
CA VAL A 190 6.56 -9.34 27.70
C VAL A 190 7.11 -8.69 26.42
N PRO A 191 6.29 -8.49 25.36
CA PRO A 191 4.85 -8.72 25.31
C PRO A 191 4.36 -10.17 25.16
N ALA A 192 5.17 -11.10 24.67
CA ALA A 192 4.70 -12.42 24.24
C ALA A 192 4.04 -13.27 25.34
N SER A 193 4.61 -13.29 26.55
CA SER A 193 4.13 -14.11 27.67
C SER A 193 2.66 -13.84 28.05
N ASN A 194 2.13 -12.66 27.74
CA ASN A 194 0.75 -12.27 28.05
C ASN A 194 -0.28 -12.75 27.01
N THR A 195 0.15 -13.37 25.91
CA THR A 195 -0.73 -13.70 24.78
C THR A 195 -1.09 -15.18 24.65
N GLY A 196 -0.50 -16.05 25.48
CA GLY A 196 -0.66 -17.50 25.38
C GLY A 196 0.15 -18.13 24.25
N LEU A 197 1.14 -17.41 23.71
CA LEU A 197 2.17 -17.99 22.83
C LEU A 197 2.87 -19.14 23.56
N ARG A 198 3.21 -20.17 22.79
CA ARG A 198 3.80 -21.41 23.29
C ARG A 198 5.12 -21.65 22.58
N GLU A 199 6.05 -22.27 23.31
CA GLU A 199 7.27 -22.83 22.73
C GLU A 199 6.91 -23.84 21.63
N GLN A 200 7.81 -23.99 20.66
CA GLN A 200 7.62 -24.79 19.43
C GLN A 200 6.52 -24.28 18.50
N GLY A 201 5.89 -23.14 18.79
CA GLY A 201 4.99 -22.48 17.85
C GLY A 201 5.75 -21.95 16.63
N LEU A 202 5.18 -22.11 15.44
CA LEU A 202 5.72 -21.58 14.20
C LEU A 202 4.95 -20.33 13.78
N ILE A 203 5.60 -19.17 13.77
CA ILE A 203 5.05 -17.93 13.22
C ILE A 203 5.01 -18.07 11.69
N VAL A 204 3.80 -18.22 11.15
CA VAL A 204 3.57 -18.47 9.72
C VAL A 204 3.14 -17.20 8.98
N ALA A 205 2.59 -16.20 9.67
CA ALA A 205 2.29 -14.90 9.08
C ALA A 205 2.51 -13.73 10.05
N MET A 206 2.88 -12.58 9.47
CA MET A 206 3.01 -11.27 10.12
C MET A 206 2.17 -10.24 9.36
N ASP A 207 1.17 -9.64 10.02
CA ASP A 207 0.23 -8.69 9.41
C ASP A 207 -0.35 -9.20 8.07
N ASP A 208 -0.87 -10.42 8.11
CA ASP A 208 -1.46 -11.15 6.96
C ASP A 208 -0.50 -11.48 5.79
N THR A 209 0.79 -11.19 5.93
CA THR A 209 1.83 -11.62 4.99
C THR A 209 2.51 -12.88 5.49
N LEU A 210 2.64 -13.91 4.64
CA LEU A 210 3.31 -15.16 5.03
C LEU A 210 4.79 -14.90 5.28
N VAL A 211 5.30 -15.42 6.39
CA VAL A 211 6.72 -15.30 6.74
C VAL A 211 7.62 -15.93 5.68
N ALA A 212 7.20 -17.04 5.07
CA ALA A 212 7.93 -17.71 4.00
C ALA A 212 8.06 -16.85 2.72
N GLU A 213 7.17 -15.88 2.50
CA GLU A 213 7.21 -14.94 1.36
C GLU A 213 8.12 -13.72 1.65
N LEU A 214 8.61 -13.57 2.88
CA LEU A 214 9.43 -12.45 3.31
C LEU A 214 10.92 -12.80 3.25
N GLU A 215 11.71 -11.87 2.73
CA GLU A 215 13.17 -11.88 2.85
C GLU A 215 13.59 -11.74 4.32
N GLU A 216 14.73 -12.29 4.71
CA GLU A 216 15.21 -12.32 6.10
C GLU A 216 15.25 -10.91 6.73
N ALA A 217 15.78 -9.94 6.00
CA ALA A 217 15.84 -8.55 6.47
C ALA A 217 14.45 -7.92 6.67
N GLU A 218 13.46 -8.30 5.84
CA GLU A 218 12.08 -7.84 6.00
C GLU A 218 11.41 -8.50 7.22
N ARG A 219 11.68 -9.79 7.47
CA ARG A 219 11.19 -10.47 8.67
C ARG A 219 11.65 -9.75 9.93
N VAL A 220 12.94 -9.50 10.06
CA VAL A 220 13.53 -8.76 11.19
C VAL A 220 12.91 -7.37 11.30
N SER A 221 12.82 -6.63 10.19
CA SER A 221 12.26 -5.28 10.19
C SER A 221 10.79 -5.23 10.64
N ARG A 222 9.97 -6.24 10.31
CA ARG A 222 8.55 -6.31 10.74
C ARG A 222 8.40 -6.70 12.20
N LEU A 223 9.29 -7.54 12.72
CA LEU A 223 9.33 -7.84 14.15
C LEU A 223 9.74 -6.58 14.94
N GLU A 224 10.74 -5.84 14.45
CA GLU A 224 11.21 -4.59 15.05
C GLU A 224 10.14 -3.48 15.03
N SER A 225 9.26 -3.43 14.01
CA SER A 225 8.21 -2.41 13.94
C SER A 225 7.16 -2.51 15.05
N CYS A 226 7.19 -3.58 15.85
CA CYS A 226 6.37 -3.71 17.05
C CYS A 226 6.57 -2.56 18.07
N SER A 227 7.72 -1.87 18.03
CA SER A 227 7.97 -0.67 18.85
C SER A 227 7.07 0.51 18.49
N ASP A 228 6.68 0.58 17.22
CA ASP A 228 5.97 1.70 16.61
C ASP A 228 4.48 1.40 16.52
N ASP A 229 4.11 0.19 16.07
CA ASP A 229 2.73 -0.26 15.86
C ASP A 229 2.50 -1.69 16.40
N PRO A 230 1.30 -2.05 16.87
CA PRO A 230 1.01 -3.41 17.29
C PRO A 230 1.14 -4.43 16.15
N LEU A 231 1.99 -5.44 16.34
CA LEU A 231 2.27 -6.50 15.39
C LEU A 231 1.26 -7.65 15.52
N GLN A 232 0.62 -8.05 14.41
CA GLN A 232 -0.22 -9.25 14.41
C GLN A 232 0.55 -10.48 13.92
N LEU A 233 0.56 -11.53 14.75
CA LEU A 233 1.15 -12.81 14.40
C LEU A 233 0.08 -13.88 14.24
N LEU A 234 0.22 -14.70 13.20
CA LEU A 234 -0.46 -15.99 13.09
C LEU A 234 0.56 -17.09 13.41
N VAL A 235 0.29 -17.85 14.47
CA VAL A 235 1.17 -18.90 14.98
C VAL A 235 0.49 -20.25 14.84
N ARG A 236 1.18 -21.18 14.19
CA ARG A 236 0.78 -22.58 14.06
C ARG A 236 1.45 -23.40 15.16
N TYR A 237 0.72 -24.28 15.81
CA TYR A 237 1.24 -25.24 16.79
C TYR A 237 0.51 -26.57 16.64
N GLY A 238 0.94 -27.60 17.37
CA GLY A 238 0.37 -28.95 17.26
C GLY A 238 1.21 -29.88 16.41
N GLY A 239 0.70 -31.11 16.22
CA GLY A 239 1.41 -32.23 15.60
C GLY A 239 0.70 -32.72 14.33
N MET A 240 0.86 -34.00 14.02
CA MET A 240 0.29 -34.60 12.81
C MET A 240 -1.23 -34.68 12.84
N GLU A 241 -1.84 -35.00 13.99
CA GLU A 241 -3.29 -35.26 14.06
C GLU A 241 -4.13 -33.96 14.14
N HIS A 242 -3.60 -32.94 14.80
CA HIS A 242 -4.30 -31.68 15.05
C HIS A 242 -3.36 -30.49 14.88
N ILE A 243 -3.84 -29.52 14.11
CA ILE A 243 -3.12 -28.29 13.80
C ILE A 243 -3.85 -27.13 14.47
N GLY A 244 -3.20 -26.56 15.46
CA GLY A 244 -3.66 -25.38 16.14
C GLY A 244 -3.18 -24.12 15.43
N PHE A 245 -4.06 -23.15 15.29
CA PHE A 245 -3.72 -21.79 14.91
C PHE A 245 -4.11 -20.83 16.02
N MET A 246 -3.25 -19.85 16.28
CA MET A 246 -3.53 -18.77 17.20
C MET A 246 -3.13 -17.46 16.54
N ARG A 247 -4.04 -16.50 16.55
CA ARG A 247 -3.73 -15.12 16.15
C ARG A 247 -3.56 -14.28 17.40
N VAL A 248 -2.43 -13.59 17.50
CA VAL A 248 -2.10 -12.71 18.62
C VAL A 248 -1.76 -11.33 18.10
N GLN A 249 -1.99 -10.32 18.93
CA GLN A 249 -1.53 -8.97 18.73
C GLN A 249 -0.50 -8.66 19.81
N LEU A 250 0.73 -8.34 19.41
CA LEU A 250 1.82 -7.94 20.28
C LEU A 250 2.00 -6.43 20.19
N ALA A 251 1.98 -5.75 21.33
CA ALA A 251 2.33 -4.35 21.44
C ALA A 251 3.61 -4.21 22.28
N CYS A 252 4.69 -3.70 21.68
CA CYS A 252 5.97 -3.55 22.38
C CYS A 252 6.10 -2.21 23.10
N THR A 253 5.19 -1.27 22.83
CA THR A 253 5.13 0.02 23.54
C THR A 253 4.59 -0.18 24.96
N PRO A 254 5.25 0.37 26.00
CA PRO A 254 4.76 0.32 27.37
C PRO A 254 3.33 0.88 27.50
N GLY A 255 2.46 0.14 28.18
CA GLY A 255 1.07 0.56 28.45
C GLY A 255 0.04 0.14 27.40
N GLN A 256 0.46 -0.38 26.23
CA GLN A 256 -0.46 -1.02 25.29
C GLN A 256 -0.54 -2.53 25.58
N PRO A 257 -1.75 -3.10 25.73
CA PRO A 257 -1.89 -4.51 26.07
C PRO A 257 -1.74 -5.39 24.83
N SER A 258 -0.83 -6.36 24.92
CA SER A 258 -0.80 -7.52 24.03
C SER A 258 -1.94 -8.47 24.36
N ARG A 259 -2.54 -9.09 23.35
CA ARG A 259 -3.72 -9.95 23.53
C ARG A 259 -3.78 -11.09 22.52
N LYS A 260 -4.36 -12.20 22.96
CA LYS A 260 -4.85 -13.26 22.08
C LYS A 260 -6.11 -12.78 21.38
N LEU A 261 -6.12 -12.81 20.04
CA LEU A 261 -7.30 -12.43 19.25
C LEU A 261 -8.24 -13.62 19.08
N TRP A 262 -7.70 -14.77 18.67
CA TRP A 262 -8.44 -16.01 18.56
C TRP A 262 -7.49 -17.22 18.53
N GLU A 263 -8.07 -18.40 18.79
CA GLU A 263 -7.37 -19.68 18.78
C GLU A 263 -8.33 -20.74 18.23
N VAL A 264 -7.83 -21.62 17.36
CA VAL A 264 -8.63 -22.72 16.79
C VAL A 264 -7.77 -23.96 16.62
N SER A 265 -8.38 -25.13 16.83
CA SER A 265 -7.80 -26.42 16.48
C SER A 265 -8.52 -26.95 15.25
N LEU A 266 -7.75 -27.30 14.23
CA LEU A 266 -8.23 -27.85 12.96
C LEU A 266 -7.71 -29.29 12.81
N PRO A 267 -8.49 -30.19 12.20
CA PRO A 267 -7.93 -31.43 11.69
C PRO A 267 -6.91 -31.12 10.59
N GLU A 268 -5.95 -32.01 10.36
CA GLU A 268 -4.96 -31.85 9.28
C GLU A 268 -5.64 -31.67 7.91
N GLU A 269 -6.69 -32.45 7.67
CA GLU A 269 -7.46 -32.47 6.44
C GLU A 269 -8.97 -32.43 6.74
N SER A 270 -9.72 -31.72 5.90
CA SER A 270 -11.19 -31.73 5.92
C SER A 270 -11.74 -31.69 4.50
N CYS A 271 -12.36 -32.78 4.07
CA CYS A 271 -12.93 -32.89 2.73
C CYS A 271 -14.42 -32.58 2.71
N SER A 272 -14.93 -32.24 1.52
CA SER A 272 -16.34 -31.93 1.29
C SER A 272 -17.27 -33.06 1.69
N GLU A 273 -18.40 -32.71 2.29
CA GLU A 273 -19.52 -33.58 2.62
C GLU A 273 -20.75 -33.27 1.77
N LYS A 274 -21.74 -34.17 1.82
CA LYS A 274 -22.96 -34.15 0.98
C LYS A 274 -23.73 -32.82 0.98
N ASP A 275 -23.70 -32.08 2.09
CA ASP A 275 -24.50 -30.86 2.28
C ASP A 275 -23.65 -29.58 2.25
N ASP A 276 -22.37 -29.67 1.88
CA ASP A 276 -21.44 -28.54 1.90
C ASP A 276 -21.65 -27.53 0.77
N ALA A 277 -21.29 -26.26 1.07
CA ALA A 277 -21.56 -25.11 0.21
C ALA A 277 -20.86 -25.21 -1.16
N GLU A 278 -19.67 -25.80 -1.24
CA GLU A 278 -18.93 -25.99 -2.47
C GLU A 278 -19.65 -26.87 -3.51
N LEU A 279 -20.57 -27.74 -3.08
CA LEU A 279 -21.38 -28.54 -4.01
C LEU A 279 -22.33 -27.66 -4.83
N ALA A 280 -22.66 -26.46 -4.36
CA ALA A 280 -23.39 -25.47 -5.17
C ALA A 280 -22.56 -24.95 -6.36
N LEU A 281 -21.22 -25.01 -6.27
CA LEU A 281 -20.28 -24.73 -7.35
C LEU A 281 -20.08 -25.94 -8.27
N GLY A 282 -20.46 -27.13 -7.80
CA GLY A 282 -20.28 -28.42 -8.46
C GLY A 282 -18.84 -28.90 -8.51
N LEU A 283 -18.17 -28.81 -7.36
CA LEU A 283 -16.87 -29.42 -7.10
C LEU A 283 -16.87 -30.03 -5.69
N SER A 284 -15.91 -30.91 -5.41
CA SER A 284 -15.46 -31.26 -4.06
C SER A 284 -13.98 -30.93 -3.90
N TRP A 285 -13.56 -30.68 -2.68
CA TRP A 285 -12.16 -30.46 -2.33
C TRP A 285 -11.82 -31.01 -0.96
N CYS A 286 -10.53 -31.07 -0.68
CA CYS A 286 -10.00 -31.23 0.67
C CYS A 286 -9.27 -29.96 1.10
N TYR A 287 -9.58 -29.48 2.30
CA TYR A 287 -8.87 -28.40 2.96
C TYR A 287 -7.71 -28.96 3.77
N LEU A 288 -6.50 -28.65 3.32
CA LEU A 288 -5.24 -29.00 3.99
C LEU A 288 -4.89 -27.88 4.96
N ALA A 289 -5.25 -28.04 6.23
CA ALA A 289 -5.20 -26.98 7.23
C ALA A 289 -3.76 -26.50 7.50
N ARG A 290 -2.76 -27.38 7.37
CA ARG A 290 -1.34 -27.09 7.59
C ARG A 290 -0.86 -25.89 6.77
N ASP A 291 -1.26 -25.89 5.50
CA ASP A 291 -0.79 -24.93 4.49
C ASP A 291 -1.88 -23.93 4.09
N GLY A 292 -3.12 -24.15 4.54
CA GLY A 292 -4.26 -23.32 4.16
C GLY A 292 -4.59 -23.48 2.68
N ILE A 293 -4.59 -24.71 2.18
CA ILE A 293 -4.81 -25.01 0.76
C ILE A 293 -6.13 -25.75 0.58
N LEU A 294 -6.93 -25.34 -0.40
CA LEU A 294 -8.03 -26.14 -0.95
C LEU A 294 -7.52 -26.90 -2.17
N GLU A 295 -7.52 -28.22 -2.10
CA GLU A 295 -7.17 -29.11 -3.20
C GLU A 295 -8.43 -29.69 -3.81
N VAL A 296 -8.67 -29.42 -5.09
CA VAL A 296 -9.85 -29.91 -5.81
C VAL A 296 -9.72 -31.41 -6.02
N GLU A 297 -10.66 -32.17 -5.49
CA GLU A 297 -10.73 -33.61 -5.73
C GLU A 297 -11.45 -33.90 -7.05
N GLU A 298 -12.67 -33.38 -7.18
CA GLU A 298 -13.55 -33.69 -8.31
C GLU A 298 -14.35 -32.46 -8.76
N VAL A 299 -14.71 -32.45 -10.04
CA VAL A 299 -15.50 -31.37 -10.65
C VAL A 299 -16.61 -31.97 -11.50
N CYS A 300 -17.86 -31.62 -11.17
CA CYS A 300 -19.03 -32.11 -11.89
C CYS A 300 -19.11 -31.50 -13.29
N ALA A 301 -19.41 -32.33 -14.29
CA ALA A 301 -19.57 -31.86 -15.66
C ALA A 301 -20.64 -30.77 -15.75
N HIS A 302 -20.38 -29.76 -16.59
CA HIS A 302 -21.26 -28.60 -16.82
C HIS A 302 -21.58 -27.73 -15.59
N SER A 303 -20.91 -27.93 -14.45
CA SER A 303 -21.08 -27.11 -13.26
C SER A 303 -20.53 -25.68 -13.43
N PRO A 304 -20.89 -24.74 -12.54
CA PRO A 304 -20.22 -23.44 -12.46
C PRO A 304 -18.69 -23.55 -12.41
N ALA A 305 -18.17 -24.46 -11.60
CA ALA A 305 -16.73 -24.73 -11.48
C ALA A 305 -16.12 -25.23 -12.80
N ALA A 306 -16.75 -26.20 -13.46
CA ALA A 306 -16.28 -26.72 -14.74
C ALA A 306 -16.22 -25.63 -15.81
N ARG A 307 -17.24 -24.75 -15.88
CA ARG A 307 -17.28 -23.62 -16.82
C ARG A 307 -16.20 -22.57 -16.53
N ALA A 308 -15.84 -22.40 -15.26
CA ALA A 308 -14.72 -21.54 -14.84
C ALA A 308 -13.34 -22.14 -15.19
N GLY A 309 -13.30 -23.40 -15.65
CA GLY A 309 -12.07 -24.10 -16.00
C GLY A 309 -11.36 -24.76 -14.82
N ILE A 310 -12.05 -24.96 -13.70
CA ILE A 310 -11.52 -25.67 -12.53
C ILE A 310 -11.36 -27.15 -12.87
N ARG A 311 -10.26 -27.76 -12.42
CA ARG A 311 -9.90 -29.16 -12.67
C ARG A 311 -9.49 -29.89 -11.39
N PRO A 312 -9.69 -31.21 -11.31
CA PRO A 312 -9.09 -32.05 -10.27
C PRO A 312 -7.58 -31.81 -10.11
N GLY A 313 -7.10 -31.85 -8.88
CA GLY A 313 -5.71 -31.62 -8.47
C GLY A 313 -5.28 -30.16 -8.40
N GLN A 314 -6.12 -29.20 -8.78
CA GLN A 314 -5.79 -27.78 -8.63
C GLN A 314 -5.80 -27.36 -7.16
N ARG A 315 -4.87 -26.47 -6.80
CA ARG A 315 -4.66 -26.02 -5.43
C ARG A 315 -4.87 -24.52 -5.29
N TYR A 316 -5.66 -24.11 -4.31
CA TYR A 316 -5.99 -22.71 -4.06
C TYR A 316 -5.64 -22.29 -2.65
N ARG A 317 -5.05 -21.10 -2.51
CA ARG A 317 -4.63 -20.51 -1.22
C ARG A 317 -5.49 -19.35 -0.73
N ALA A 318 -6.34 -18.82 -1.62
CA ALA A 318 -7.24 -17.71 -1.29
C ALA A 318 -8.54 -17.76 -2.09
N VAL A 319 -9.60 -17.23 -1.49
CA VAL A 319 -10.93 -17.03 -2.09
C VAL A 319 -11.28 -15.55 -1.94
N ASN A 320 -11.62 -14.88 -3.04
CA ASN A 320 -11.94 -13.45 -3.08
C ASN A 320 -10.87 -12.53 -2.45
N GLY A 321 -9.60 -12.95 -2.51
CA GLY A 321 -8.47 -12.24 -1.89
C GLY A 321 -8.26 -12.55 -0.41
N THR A 322 -9.18 -13.28 0.24
CA THR A 322 -9.01 -13.76 1.61
C THR A 322 -8.19 -15.04 1.63
N ARG A 323 -7.03 -15.03 2.30
CA ARG A 323 -6.19 -16.22 2.49
C ARG A 323 -6.90 -17.24 3.36
N LEU A 324 -6.71 -18.52 3.03
CA LEU A 324 -7.40 -19.61 3.70
C LEU A 324 -6.68 -20.12 4.95
N LEU A 325 -5.37 -19.84 5.08
CA LEU A 325 -4.56 -20.30 6.21
C LEU A 325 -5.16 -19.90 7.56
N GLY A 326 -5.41 -20.91 8.40
CA GLY A 326 -6.00 -20.76 9.73
C GLY A 326 -7.51 -20.53 9.75
N LEU A 327 -8.19 -20.55 8.59
CA LEU A 327 -9.66 -20.50 8.56
C LEU A 327 -10.27 -21.87 8.92
N THR A 328 -11.43 -21.82 9.56
CA THR A 328 -12.26 -23.00 9.82
C THR A 328 -13.10 -23.37 8.62
N ARG A 329 -13.57 -24.63 8.54
CA ARG A 329 -14.52 -25.06 7.49
C ARG A 329 -15.76 -24.17 7.44
N LEU A 330 -16.28 -23.72 8.60
CA LEU A 330 -17.41 -22.81 8.66
C LEU A 330 -17.08 -21.43 8.04
N GLN A 331 -15.91 -20.87 8.36
CA GLN A 331 -15.47 -19.58 7.77
C GLN A 331 -15.26 -19.69 6.26
N ILE A 332 -14.67 -20.80 5.79
CA ILE A 332 -14.54 -21.08 4.36
C ILE A 332 -15.93 -21.15 3.73
N ALA A 333 -16.87 -21.90 4.31
CA ALA A 333 -18.24 -21.98 3.81
C ALA A 333 -18.93 -20.60 3.75
N GLU A 334 -18.72 -19.71 4.73
CA GLU A 334 -19.23 -18.33 4.68
C GLU A 334 -18.66 -17.52 3.49
N LEU A 335 -17.38 -17.70 3.15
CA LEU A 335 -16.81 -17.06 1.95
C LEU A 335 -17.51 -17.54 0.68
N LEU A 336 -17.85 -18.83 0.61
CA LEU A 336 -18.51 -19.44 -0.56
C LEU A 336 -19.99 -19.05 -0.69
N LYS A 337 -20.68 -18.79 0.42
CA LYS A 337 -22.09 -18.34 0.42
C LYS A 337 -22.31 -17.03 -0.33
N THR A 338 -21.25 -16.27 -0.62
CA THR A 338 -21.35 -15.09 -1.49
C THR A 338 -21.75 -15.44 -2.92
N PHE A 339 -21.53 -16.68 -3.36
CA PHE A 339 -22.06 -17.23 -4.61
C PHE A 339 -23.51 -17.70 -4.44
N PRO A 340 -24.41 -17.48 -5.43
CA PRO A 340 -24.15 -16.95 -6.77
C PRO A 340 -24.25 -15.43 -6.90
N ALA A 341 -24.53 -14.70 -5.80
CA ALA A 341 -24.73 -13.26 -5.84
C ALA A 341 -23.47 -12.50 -6.30
N GLN A 342 -22.28 -13.01 -6.00
CA GLN A 342 -20.99 -12.47 -6.42
C GLN A 342 -20.12 -13.56 -7.06
N PRO A 343 -19.38 -13.25 -8.14
CA PRO A 343 -18.42 -14.19 -8.70
C PRO A 343 -17.30 -14.54 -7.71
N LEU A 344 -16.99 -15.83 -7.56
CA LEU A 344 -15.88 -16.27 -6.71
C LEU A 344 -14.56 -16.23 -7.48
N ARG A 345 -13.56 -15.56 -6.92
CA ARG A 345 -12.19 -15.52 -7.45
C ARG A 345 -11.31 -16.46 -6.63
N LEU A 346 -10.81 -17.51 -7.26
CA LEU A 346 -9.87 -18.45 -6.63
C LEU A 346 -8.44 -18.10 -7.01
N GLN A 347 -7.56 -17.99 -6.02
CA GLN A 347 -6.14 -17.73 -6.24
C GLN A 347 -5.35 -19.03 -6.13
N ALA A 348 -4.74 -19.46 -7.24
CA ALA A 348 -3.92 -20.66 -7.29
C ALA A 348 -2.62 -20.50 -6.48
N VAL A 349 -2.07 -21.63 -6.00
CA VAL A 349 -0.77 -21.66 -5.31
C VAL A 349 0.35 -21.25 -6.27
N GLU A 350 0.24 -21.64 -7.55
CA GLU A 350 1.18 -21.38 -8.63
C GLU A 350 1.12 -19.94 -9.17
N GLY A 351 0.24 -19.11 -8.61
CA GLY A 351 0.12 -17.69 -8.92
C GLY A 351 -1.05 -17.32 -9.83
N VAL A 352 -1.19 -16.01 -10.08
CA VAL A 352 -2.39 -15.41 -10.68
C VAL A 352 -2.62 -15.83 -12.14
N LEU A 353 -1.56 -16.14 -12.90
CA LEU A 353 -1.68 -16.54 -14.30
C LEU A 353 -2.32 -17.92 -14.49
N GLN A 354 -2.33 -18.75 -13.44
CA GLN A 354 -2.93 -20.08 -13.45
C GLN A 354 -4.27 -20.14 -12.71
N SER A 355 -4.75 -19.00 -12.20
CA SER A 355 -6.07 -18.91 -11.62
C SER A 355 -7.16 -19.17 -12.68
N PRO A 356 -8.21 -19.95 -12.34
CA PRO A 356 -9.36 -20.11 -13.20
C PRO A 356 -10.08 -18.77 -13.43
N GLN A 357 -10.99 -18.74 -14.38
CA GLN A 357 -11.91 -17.61 -14.50
C GLN A 357 -12.75 -17.49 -13.21
N PRO A 358 -13.24 -16.28 -12.86
CA PRO A 358 -14.14 -16.13 -11.73
C PRO A 358 -15.37 -17.04 -11.88
N VAL A 359 -15.63 -17.86 -10.86
CA VAL A 359 -16.77 -18.80 -10.87
C VAL A 359 -18.06 -17.98 -10.81
N SER A 360 -18.90 -18.16 -11.84
CA SER A 360 -20.13 -17.39 -12.02
C SER A 360 -21.23 -18.23 -12.65
N GLY A 361 -22.45 -17.71 -12.63
CA GLY A 361 -23.64 -18.36 -13.14
C GLY A 361 -24.52 -18.96 -12.02
N PRO A 362 -25.58 -19.70 -12.39
CA PRO A 362 -26.52 -20.25 -11.43
C PRO A 362 -25.87 -21.35 -10.59
N ALA A 363 -26.24 -21.42 -9.31
CA ALA A 363 -25.84 -22.50 -8.43
C ALA A 363 -26.44 -23.85 -8.86
N LEU A 364 -25.76 -24.94 -8.54
CA LEU A 364 -26.35 -26.27 -8.62
C LEU A 364 -27.37 -26.44 -7.49
N GLU A 365 -28.61 -26.70 -7.87
CA GLU A 365 -29.72 -26.89 -6.93
C GLU A 365 -30.40 -28.26 -7.12
N GLY A 366 -31.12 -28.69 -6.08
CA GLY A 366 -32.00 -29.87 -6.12
C GLY A 366 -31.32 -31.14 -6.64
N SER A 367 -31.92 -31.74 -7.67
CA SER A 367 -31.47 -33.00 -8.27
C SER A 367 -30.09 -32.91 -8.92
N ALA A 368 -29.71 -31.76 -9.47
CA ALA A 368 -28.40 -31.57 -10.09
C ALA A 368 -27.28 -31.63 -9.05
N ARG A 369 -27.50 -31.02 -7.87
CA ARG A 369 -26.55 -31.09 -6.75
C ARG A 369 -26.44 -32.52 -6.20
N ALA A 370 -27.58 -33.21 -6.06
CA ALA A 370 -27.59 -34.61 -5.60
C ALA A 370 -26.87 -35.56 -6.58
N ALA A 371 -27.10 -35.40 -7.88
CA ALA A 371 -26.41 -36.17 -8.91
C ALA A 371 -24.90 -35.88 -8.93
N CYS A 372 -24.52 -34.62 -8.74
CA CYS A 372 -23.12 -34.22 -8.61
C CYS A 372 -22.45 -34.91 -7.41
N TRP A 373 -23.07 -34.90 -6.23
CA TRP A 373 -22.53 -35.62 -5.07
C TRP A 373 -22.40 -37.12 -5.30
N GLN A 374 -23.41 -37.77 -5.90
CA GLN A 374 -23.35 -39.19 -6.21
C GLN A 374 -22.19 -39.55 -7.15
N ALA A 375 -21.91 -38.69 -8.14
CA ALA A 375 -20.78 -38.87 -9.05
C ALA A 375 -19.43 -38.74 -8.30
N ILE A 376 -19.30 -37.72 -7.45
CA ILE A 376 -18.12 -37.49 -6.62
C ILE A 376 -17.88 -38.69 -5.68
N SER A 377 -18.89 -39.11 -4.92
CA SER A 377 -18.77 -40.21 -3.96
C SER A 377 -18.37 -41.52 -4.65
N ALA A 378 -18.92 -41.80 -5.83
CA ALA A 378 -18.58 -43.00 -6.60
C ALA A 378 -17.13 -42.98 -7.12
N THR A 379 -16.53 -41.81 -7.34
CA THR A 379 -15.11 -41.70 -7.70
C THR A 379 -14.20 -41.82 -6.49
N LEU A 380 -14.56 -41.20 -5.36
CA LEU A 380 -13.83 -41.32 -4.10
C LEU A 380 -13.78 -42.77 -3.58
N GLU A 381 -14.88 -43.51 -3.69
CA GLU A 381 -14.92 -44.94 -3.31
C GLU A 381 -14.03 -45.82 -4.20
N ARG A 382 -13.85 -45.45 -5.48
CA ARG A 382 -12.97 -46.18 -6.40
C ARG A 382 -11.50 -45.89 -6.13
N GLY A 383 -11.14 -44.67 -5.72
CA GLY A 383 -9.77 -44.32 -5.38
C GLY A 383 -9.25 -44.97 -4.09
N ARG A 384 -10.15 -45.45 -3.21
CA ARG A 384 -9.80 -46.13 -1.95
C ARG A 384 -9.57 -47.64 -2.08
N ARG A 385 -9.90 -48.25 -3.22
CA ARG A 385 -9.69 -49.68 -3.51
C ARG A 385 -8.44 -49.87 -4.35
#